data_AF-A0A5C9BKG9-F1
#
_entry.id   AF-A0A5C9BKG9-F1
#
_cell.length_a   1.000
_cell.length_b   1.000
_cell.length_c   1.000
_cell.angle_alpha   90.00
_cell.angle_beta   90.00
_cell.angle_gamma   90.00
#
_symmetry.space_group_name_H-M   'P 1'
#
loop_
_entity.id
_entity.type
_entity.pdbx_description
1 polymer ?
#
loop_
_entity_poly.entity_id
_entity_poly.type
_entity_poly.pdbx_seq_one_letter_code
_entity_poly.pdbx_strand_id
1 'polypeptide(L)'
;MLTMSFMYFNIWQIKQNRPDDFEKGLIGFGREIEKALMGASSPFVFSTVNERSILRLLKLIACDNGKIGTYAKLVDDRNETAHPNGQILYSTQAALDTKIAEVLRVVAEIQAHSKPIIEDCFRAFLLQNHDPDEREYADDADQIREVLIHANYLSRKDVEVCLGFDIDSLADQANFASIKALFEKFRFNHSQHED
;
A
#
# COMPACT_ATOMS: atom_id res chain seq x y z
N MET A 1 10.01 -9.86 9.49
CA MET A 1 8.60 -9.48 9.72
C MET A 1 8.26 -8.12 9.13
N LEU A 2 8.95 -7.02 9.52
CA LEU A 2 8.61 -5.66 9.04
C LEU A 2 8.54 -5.50 7.51
N THR A 3 9.54 -6.00 6.78
CA THR A 3 9.54 -5.97 5.30
C THR A 3 8.30 -6.66 4.73
N MET A 4 7.92 -7.82 5.26
CA MET A 4 6.76 -8.55 4.75
C MET A 4 5.45 -7.89 5.13
N SER A 5 5.34 -7.32 6.34
CA SER A 5 4.19 -6.49 6.70
C SER A 5 4.01 -5.35 5.68
N PHE A 6 5.07 -4.61 5.37
CA PHE A 6 5.03 -3.57 4.33
C PHE A 6 4.57 -4.10 2.97
N MET A 7 5.10 -5.24 2.52
CA MET A 7 4.69 -5.88 1.27
C MET A 7 3.20 -6.26 1.29
N TYR A 8 2.71 -6.82 2.39
CA TYR A 8 1.31 -7.21 2.53
C TYR A 8 0.36 -6.01 2.51
N PHE A 9 0.72 -4.87 3.12
CA PHE A 9 -0.08 -3.65 3.02
C PHE A 9 -0.15 -3.11 1.60
N ASN A 10 0.96 -3.14 0.84
CA ASN A 10 0.94 -2.75 -0.57
C ASN A 10 0.06 -3.69 -1.41
N ILE A 11 0.17 -5.00 -1.19
CA ILE A 11 -0.66 -6.00 -1.87
C ILE A 11 -2.14 -5.85 -1.48
N TRP A 12 -2.42 -5.48 -0.24
CA TRP A 12 -3.77 -5.14 0.21
C TRP A 12 -4.32 -3.94 -0.55
N GLN A 13 -3.56 -2.87 -0.67
CA GLN A 13 -3.97 -1.68 -1.44
C GLN A 13 -4.25 -2.03 -2.90
N ILE A 14 -3.47 -2.92 -3.52
CA ILE A 14 -3.77 -3.45 -4.86
C ILE A 14 -5.12 -4.17 -4.87
N LYS A 15 -5.35 -5.11 -3.92
CA LYS A 15 -6.60 -5.86 -3.81
C LYS A 15 -7.82 -4.93 -3.69
N GLN A 16 -7.73 -3.90 -2.86
CA GLN A 16 -8.87 -3.02 -2.59
C GLN A 16 -9.19 -2.11 -3.77
N ASN A 17 -8.17 -1.58 -4.45
CA ASN A 17 -8.36 -0.54 -5.47
C ASN A 17 -8.41 -1.08 -6.90
N ARG A 18 -7.89 -2.29 -7.14
CA ARG A 18 -7.89 -2.95 -8.45
C ARG A 18 -8.30 -4.43 -8.32
N PRO A 19 -9.51 -4.73 -7.82
CA PRO A 19 -9.93 -6.10 -7.51
C PRO A 19 -9.90 -7.03 -8.73
N ASP A 20 -10.29 -6.56 -9.91
CA ASP A 20 -10.31 -7.36 -11.14
C ASP A 20 -8.90 -7.75 -11.60
N ASP A 21 -7.95 -6.83 -11.49
CA ASP A 21 -6.55 -7.10 -11.86
C ASP A 21 -5.85 -7.92 -10.78
N PHE A 22 -6.23 -7.73 -9.52
CA PHE A 22 -5.82 -8.59 -8.43
C PHE A 22 -6.26 -10.03 -8.69
N GLU A 23 -7.54 -10.26 -8.99
CA GLU A 23 -8.09 -11.58 -9.34
C GLU A 23 -7.33 -12.23 -10.51
N LYS A 24 -7.11 -11.50 -11.61
CA LYS A 24 -6.28 -11.99 -12.73
C LYS A 24 -4.85 -12.30 -12.31
N GLY A 25 -4.27 -11.48 -11.44
CA GLY A 25 -2.93 -11.68 -10.88
C GLY A 25 -2.83 -12.94 -10.01
N LEU A 26 -3.97 -13.46 -9.54
CA LEU A 26 -4.01 -14.70 -8.79
C LEU A 26 -3.92 -15.95 -9.68
N ILE A 27 -4.17 -15.85 -10.99
CA ILE A 27 -4.15 -17.01 -11.91
C ILE A 27 -2.86 -17.83 -11.72
N GLY A 28 -3.05 -19.11 -11.41
CA GLY A 28 -1.96 -20.04 -11.15
C GLY A 28 -1.54 -20.11 -9.68
N PHE A 29 -2.28 -19.50 -8.75
CA PHE A 29 -2.32 -19.98 -7.37
C PHE A 29 -3.25 -21.21 -7.31
N GLY A 30 -3.20 -21.97 -6.21
CA GLY A 30 -4.17 -23.05 -6.00
C GLY A 30 -5.57 -22.47 -5.74
N ARG A 31 -6.63 -23.13 -6.21
CA ARG A 31 -8.03 -22.66 -6.07
C ARG A 31 -8.41 -22.23 -4.64
N GLU A 32 -7.98 -23.00 -3.63
CA GLU A 32 -8.24 -22.65 -2.23
C GLU A 32 -7.49 -21.39 -1.78
N ILE A 33 -6.27 -21.18 -2.28
CA ILE A 33 -5.48 -19.97 -2.02
C ILE A 33 -6.14 -18.78 -2.71
N GLU A 34 -6.54 -18.90 -3.97
CA GLU A 34 -7.23 -17.83 -4.70
C GLU A 34 -8.48 -17.37 -3.93
N LYS A 35 -9.32 -18.32 -3.51
CA LYS A 35 -10.51 -18.05 -2.69
C LYS A 35 -10.16 -17.36 -1.36
N ALA A 36 -9.13 -17.84 -0.66
CA ALA A 36 -8.70 -17.25 0.60
C ALA A 36 -8.17 -15.82 0.45
N LEU A 37 -7.41 -15.54 -0.62
CA LEU A 37 -6.86 -14.21 -0.86
C LEU A 37 -7.92 -13.21 -1.35
N MET A 38 -8.87 -13.65 -2.17
CA MET A 38 -10.01 -12.81 -2.58
C MET A 38 -10.90 -12.46 -1.38
N GLY A 39 -11.15 -13.44 -0.50
CA GLY A 39 -11.92 -13.26 0.73
C GLY A 39 -11.14 -12.63 1.90
N ALA A 40 -9.90 -12.18 1.69
CA ALA A 40 -9.08 -11.63 2.76
C ALA A 40 -9.71 -10.37 3.37
N SER A 41 -9.89 -10.38 4.69
CA SER A 41 -10.36 -9.25 5.51
C SER A 41 -9.22 -8.49 6.20
N SER A 42 -7.98 -8.94 6.06
CA SER A 42 -6.79 -8.29 6.59
C SER A 42 -5.57 -8.56 5.70
N PRO A 43 -4.61 -7.63 5.60
CA PRO A 43 -3.34 -7.84 4.89
C PRO A 43 -2.58 -9.09 5.37
N PHE A 44 -2.72 -9.47 6.64
CA PHE A 44 -1.98 -10.60 7.20
C PHE A 44 -2.44 -11.96 6.70
N VAL A 45 -3.61 -12.07 6.04
CA VAL A 45 -4.03 -13.31 5.37
C VAL A 45 -3.02 -13.72 4.29
N PHE A 46 -2.34 -12.76 3.66
CA PHE A 46 -1.31 -13.02 2.65
C PHE A 46 -0.10 -13.81 3.19
N SER A 47 0.12 -13.83 4.51
CA SER A 47 1.19 -14.62 5.13
C SER A 47 0.99 -16.13 5.04
N THR A 48 -0.22 -16.59 4.69
CA THR A 48 -0.52 -18.01 4.44
C THR A 48 0.10 -18.52 3.14
N VAL A 49 0.53 -17.63 2.27
CA VAL A 49 1.21 -17.94 1.01
C VAL A 49 2.72 -17.79 1.20
N ASN A 50 3.49 -18.62 0.51
CA ASN A 50 4.94 -18.47 0.49
C ASN A 50 5.35 -17.03 0.10
N GLU A 51 6.24 -16.45 0.91
CA GLU A 51 6.62 -15.04 0.82
C GLU A 51 7.26 -14.67 -0.53
N ARG A 52 7.96 -15.58 -1.20
CA ARG A 52 8.47 -15.29 -2.55
C ARG A 52 7.35 -15.30 -3.58
N SER A 53 6.44 -16.26 -3.46
CA SER A 53 5.32 -16.43 -4.41
C SER A 53 4.37 -15.24 -4.38
N ILE A 54 4.07 -14.69 -3.19
CA ILE A 54 3.12 -13.59 -3.05
C ILE A 54 3.65 -12.26 -3.64
N LEU A 55 4.98 -12.04 -3.65
CA LEU A 55 5.61 -10.86 -4.25
C LEU A 55 5.36 -10.74 -5.76
N ARG A 56 4.95 -11.83 -6.43
CA ARG A 56 4.59 -11.78 -7.86
C ARG A 56 3.43 -10.82 -8.14
N LEU A 57 2.59 -10.54 -7.14
CA LEU A 57 1.48 -9.59 -7.25
C LEU A 57 1.94 -8.13 -7.38
N LEU A 58 3.19 -7.82 -7.02
CA LEU A 58 3.77 -6.48 -7.25
C LEU A 58 3.94 -6.16 -8.75
N LYS A 59 3.77 -7.13 -9.65
CA LYS A 59 3.65 -6.85 -11.09
C LYS A 59 2.48 -5.92 -11.41
N LEU A 60 1.44 -5.94 -10.59
CA LEU A 60 0.24 -5.11 -10.76
C LEU A 60 0.52 -3.61 -10.51
N ILE A 61 1.67 -3.30 -9.90
CA ILE A 61 2.21 -1.93 -9.77
C ILE A 61 3.46 -1.71 -10.63
N ALA A 62 3.60 -2.48 -11.72
CA ALA A 62 4.71 -2.39 -12.66
C ALA A 62 6.11 -2.70 -12.07
N CYS A 63 6.19 -3.49 -11.00
CA CYS A 63 7.46 -4.10 -10.60
C CYS A 63 7.79 -5.26 -11.54
N ASP A 64 8.87 -5.14 -12.32
CA ASP A 64 9.33 -6.21 -13.21
C ASP A 64 9.92 -7.43 -12.45
N ASN A 65 10.22 -8.51 -13.19
CA ASN A 65 10.78 -9.73 -12.60
C ASN A 65 12.14 -9.50 -11.91
N GLY A 66 12.96 -8.55 -12.39
CA GLY A 66 14.25 -8.23 -11.81
C GLY A 66 14.10 -7.52 -10.45
N LYS A 67 13.16 -6.57 -10.37
CA LYS A 67 12.76 -5.92 -9.11
C LYS A 67 12.23 -6.95 -8.11
N ILE A 68 11.27 -7.77 -8.53
CA ILE A 68 10.68 -8.82 -7.68
C ILE A 68 11.76 -9.80 -7.20
N GLY A 69 12.69 -10.20 -8.06
CA GLY A 69 13.83 -11.03 -7.67
C GLY A 69 14.73 -10.36 -6.63
N THR A 70 14.95 -9.04 -6.73
CA THR A 70 15.68 -8.25 -5.73
C THR A 70 14.93 -8.19 -4.40
N TYR A 71 13.61 -8.01 -4.43
CA TYR A 71 12.79 -7.96 -3.21
C TYR A 71 12.74 -9.34 -2.52
N ALA A 72 12.69 -10.42 -3.30
CA ALA A 72 12.74 -11.78 -2.77
C ALA A 72 14.06 -12.06 -2.03
N LYS A 73 15.18 -11.48 -2.44
CA LYS A 73 16.45 -11.61 -1.70
C LYS A 73 16.35 -11.06 -0.28
N LEU A 74 15.60 -9.98 -0.04
CA LEU A 74 15.38 -9.48 1.31
C LEU A 74 14.67 -10.51 2.21
N VAL A 75 13.81 -11.35 1.63
CA VAL A 75 13.16 -12.45 2.34
C VAL A 75 14.18 -13.54 2.68
N ASP A 76 15.03 -13.89 1.71
CA ASP A 76 16.08 -14.89 1.88
C ASP A 76 17.08 -14.47 2.95
N ASP A 77 17.62 -13.26 2.84
CA ASP A 77 18.61 -12.71 3.77
C ASP A 77 18.07 -12.68 5.19
N ARG A 78 16.78 -12.32 5.36
CA ARG A 78 16.10 -12.36 6.65
C ARG A 78 16.04 -13.80 7.19
N ASN A 79 15.66 -14.76 6.36
CA ASN A 79 15.57 -16.16 6.76
C ASN A 79 16.96 -16.70 7.14
N GLU A 80 17.98 -16.45 6.34
CA GLU A 80 19.36 -16.85 6.61
C GLU A 80 19.90 -16.23 7.89
N THR A 81 19.56 -14.98 8.20
CA THR A 81 19.95 -14.32 9.45
C THR A 81 19.21 -14.88 10.67
N ALA A 82 17.95 -15.29 10.51
CA ALA A 82 17.14 -15.82 11.61
C ALA A 82 17.37 -17.31 11.89
N HIS A 83 17.86 -18.06 10.90
CA HIS A 83 18.15 -19.48 11.08
C HIS A 83 19.39 -19.68 11.95
N PRO A 84 19.37 -20.61 12.94
CA PRO A 84 20.55 -20.98 13.72
C PRO A 84 21.56 -21.75 12.86
N ASN A 85 22.27 -21.05 11.99
CA ASN A 85 23.26 -21.60 11.05
C ASN A 85 24.71 -21.33 11.48
N GLY A 86 24.91 -20.70 12.65
CA GLY A 86 26.22 -20.37 13.19
C GLY A 86 26.91 -19.16 12.54
N GLN A 87 26.23 -18.43 11.65
CA GLN A 87 26.78 -17.25 10.99
C GLN A 87 26.40 -15.97 11.74
N ILE A 88 27.37 -15.08 11.96
CA ILE A 88 27.12 -13.72 12.43
C ILE A 88 27.11 -12.80 11.19
N LEU A 89 25.94 -12.68 10.58
CA LEU A 89 25.70 -11.75 9.49
C LEU A 89 25.60 -10.33 10.10
N TYR A 90 26.30 -9.35 9.51
CA TYR A 90 26.39 -7.96 9.99
C TYR A 90 27.22 -7.74 11.28
N SER A 91 28.42 -8.32 11.34
CA SER A 91 29.36 -8.15 12.46
C SER A 91 30.01 -6.77 12.58
N THR A 92 29.73 -5.85 11.66
CA THR A 92 30.24 -4.47 11.69
C THR A 92 29.10 -3.49 11.45
N GLN A 93 29.22 -2.28 12.02
CA GLN A 93 28.27 -1.20 11.81
C GLN A 93 28.08 -0.91 10.31
N ALA A 94 29.17 -0.84 9.54
CA ALA A 94 29.12 -0.57 8.11
C ALA A 94 28.34 -1.65 7.32
N ALA A 95 28.47 -2.92 7.69
CA ALA A 95 27.72 -4.00 7.06
C ALA A 95 26.22 -3.91 7.38
N LEU A 96 25.87 -3.56 8.63
CA LEU A 96 24.49 -3.34 9.04
C LEU A 96 23.87 -2.12 8.33
N ASP A 97 24.60 -0.99 8.30
CA ASP A 97 24.15 0.25 7.64
C ASP A 97 23.89 0.02 6.15
N THR A 98 24.76 -0.74 5.48
CA THR A 98 24.58 -1.12 4.08
C THR A 98 23.27 -1.89 3.89
N LYS A 99 22.94 -2.81 4.82
CA LYS A 99 21.71 -3.59 4.74
C LYS A 99 20.47 -2.75 5.00
N ILE A 100 20.52 -1.84 5.97
CA ILE A 100 19.44 -0.89 6.26
C ILE A 100 19.18 -0.02 5.02
N ALA A 101 20.24 0.53 4.41
CA ALA A 101 20.12 1.35 3.22
C ALA A 101 19.48 0.58 2.04
N GLU A 102 19.83 -0.70 1.86
CA GLU A 102 19.21 -1.56 0.84
C GLU A 102 17.70 -1.75 1.09
N VAL A 103 17.30 -2.06 2.33
CA VAL A 103 15.89 -2.22 2.68
C VAL A 103 15.12 -0.93 2.46
N LEU A 104 15.65 0.22 2.90
CA LEU A 104 15.02 1.52 2.72
C LEU A 104 14.89 1.89 1.23
N ARG A 105 15.91 1.57 0.42
CA ARG A 105 15.87 1.77 -1.04
C ARG A 105 14.74 0.95 -1.67
N VAL A 106 14.59 -0.32 -1.30
CA VAL A 106 13.50 -1.18 -1.79
C VAL A 106 12.12 -0.67 -1.36
N VAL A 107 11.99 -0.23 -0.10
CA VAL A 107 10.75 0.37 0.40
C VAL A 107 10.39 1.61 -0.41
N ALA A 108 11.35 2.51 -0.66
CA ALA A 108 11.11 3.71 -1.45
C ALA A 108 10.76 3.39 -2.92
N GLU A 109 11.39 2.38 -3.51
CA GLU A 109 11.11 1.93 -4.88
C GLU A 109 9.67 1.40 -5.00
N ILE A 110 9.24 0.54 -4.07
CA ILE A 110 7.87 0.01 -4.05
C ILE A 110 6.87 1.13 -3.80
N GLN A 111 7.15 2.04 -2.86
CA GLN A 111 6.29 3.19 -2.60
C GLN A 111 6.08 4.04 -3.87
N ALA A 112 7.14 4.28 -4.64
CA ALA A 112 7.03 5.01 -5.90
C ALA A 112 6.16 4.28 -6.92
N HIS A 113 6.28 2.94 -6.99
CA HIS A 113 5.43 2.10 -7.84
C HIS A 113 3.96 2.05 -7.38
N SER A 114 3.70 2.18 -6.08
CA SER A 114 2.34 2.19 -5.51
C SER A 114 1.60 3.51 -5.70
N LYS A 115 2.30 4.60 -6.04
CA LYS A 115 1.72 5.94 -6.23
C LYS A 115 0.42 5.96 -7.06
N PRO A 116 0.34 5.34 -8.26
CA PRO A 116 -0.89 5.37 -9.06
C PRO A 116 -2.08 4.72 -8.34
N ILE A 117 -1.85 3.67 -7.55
CA ILE A 117 -2.91 3.00 -6.80
C ILE A 117 -3.41 3.88 -5.65
N ILE A 118 -2.50 4.59 -4.99
CA ILE A 118 -2.84 5.54 -3.92
C ILE A 118 -3.65 6.71 -4.49
N GLU A 119 -3.26 7.23 -5.65
CA GLU A 119 -3.99 8.29 -6.36
C GLU A 119 -5.38 7.81 -6.81
N ASP A 120 -5.49 6.59 -7.35
CA ASP A 120 -6.77 5.97 -7.73
C ASP A 120 -7.68 5.81 -6.50
N CYS A 121 -7.13 5.32 -5.38
CA CYS A 121 -7.83 5.17 -4.11
C CYS A 121 -8.40 6.50 -3.61
N PHE A 122 -7.56 7.52 -3.58
CA PHE A 122 -7.93 8.85 -3.10
C PHE A 122 -8.95 9.52 -4.01
N ARG A 123 -8.78 9.40 -5.33
CA ARG A 123 -9.75 9.88 -6.32
C ARG A 123 -11.11 9.22 -6.12
N ALA A 124 -11.15 7.90 -5.98
CA ALA A 124 -12.39 7.16 -5.74
C ALA A 124 -13.06 7.60 -4.43
N PHE A 125 -12.28 7.77 -3.35
CA PHE A 125 -12.78 8.29 -2.08
C PHE A 125 -13.45 9.66 -2.24
N LEU A 126 -12.78 10.62 -2.86
CA LEU A 126 -13.32 11.96 -3.07
C LEU A 126 -14.62 11.94 -3.89
N LEU A 127 -14.67 11.14 -4.96
CA LEU A 127 -15.85 11.02 -5.81
C LEU A 127 -17.03 10.39 -5.08
N GLN A 128 -16.80 9.40 -4.22
CA GLN A 128 -17.85 8.62 -3.58
C GLN A 128 -18.29 9.16 -2.20
N ASN A 129 -17.51 10.02 -1.56
CA ASN A 129 -17.74 10.41 -0.15
C ASN A 129 -17.90 11.93 0.06
N HIS A 130 -18.11 12.68 -1.02
CA HIS A 130 -18.26 14.13 -1.00
C HIS A 130 -19.60 14.61 -0.43
N ASP A 131 -20.63 13.76 -0.40
CA ASP A 131 -21.96 14.09 0.12
C ASP A 131 -22.13 13.57 1.56
N PRO A 132 -22.31 14.46 2.56
CA PRO A 132 -22.54 14.07 3.96
C PRO A 132 -23.81 13.24 4.19
N ASP A 133 -24.80 13.34 3.31
CA ASP A 133 -26.08 12.63 3.45
C ASP A 133 -26.02 11.19 2.90
N GLU A 134 -25.04 10.88 2.05
CA GLU A 134 -24.88 9.56 1.40
C GLU A 134 -23.77 8.68 2.01
N ARG A 135 -22.83 9.28 2.74
CA ARG A 135 -21.64 8.60 3.27
C ARG A 135 -21.84 8.00 4.67
N GLU A 136 -20.90 7.16 5.10
CA GLU A 136 -20.97 6.43 6.38
C GLU A 136 -20.91 7.34 7.62
N TYR A 137 -20.07 8.38 7.58
CA TYR A 137 -19.89 9.35 8.67
C TYR A 137 -20.24 10.76 8.19
N ALA A 138 -21.22 11.40 8.82
CA ALA A 138 -21.62 12.77 8.46
C ALA A 138 -20.50 13.81 8.70
N ASP A 139 -19.57 13.56 9.64
CA ASP A 139 -18.41 14.43 9.90
C ASP A 139 -17.24 14.13 8.95
N ASP A 140 -16.62 15.18 8.38
CA ASP A 140 -15.53 15.03 7.42
C ASP A 140 -14.29 14.37 8.04
N ALA A 141 -13.94 14.71 9.29
CA ALA A 141 -12.72 14.20 9.92
C ALA A 141 -12.86 12.71 10.27
N ASP A 142 -14.04 12.29 10.73
CA ASP A 142 -14.33 10.87 10.95
C ASP A 142 -14.38 10.09 9.63
N GLN A 143 -15.02 10.64 8.58
CA GLN A 143 -15.05 10.00 7.27
C GLN A 143 -13.64 9.80 6.69
N ILE A 144 -12.80 10.83 6.78
CA ILE A 144 -11.40 10.74 6.34
C ILE A 144 -10.64 9.70 7.18
N ARG A 145 -10.74 9.76 8.51
CA ARG A 145 -9.98 8.86 9.39
C ARG A 145 -10.37 7.40 9.20
N GLU A 146 -11.65 7.09 9.25
CA GLU A 146 -12.12 5.70 9.25
C GLU A 146 -12.14 5.12 7.83
N VAL A 147 -12.70 5.84 6.87
CA VAL A 147 -12.95 5.30 5.52
C VAL A 147 -11.75 5.50 4.60
N LEU A 148 -11.11 6.67 4.60
CA LEU A 148 -9.91 6.86 3.78
C LEU A 148 -8.69 6.21 4.43
N ILE A 149 -8.34 6.57 5.67
CA ILE A 149 -7.06 6.17 6.27
C ILE A 149 -7.09 4.72 6.78
N HIS A 150 -8.01 4.39 7.70
CA HIS A 150 -8.00 3.09 8.37
C HIS A 150 -8.41 1.94 7.44
N ALA A 151 -9.51 2.06 6.70
CA ALA A 151 -10.00 0.99 5.85
C ALA A 151 -9.03 0.64 4.69
N ASN A 152 -8.27 1.62 4.19
CA ASN A 152 -7.27 1.42 3.14
C ASN A 152 -5.85 1.21 3.67
N TYR A 153 -5.65 1.23 5.00
CA TYR A 153 -4.34 1.19 5.65
C TYR A 153 -3.34 2.18 5.06
N LEU A 154 -3.76 3.43 4.83
CA LEU A 154 -2.86 4.45 4.30
C LEU A 154 -1.81 4.82 5.35
N SER A 155 -0.55 4.70 4.96
CA SER A 155 0.59 5.18 5.74
C SER A 155 0.72 6.70 5.65
N ARG A 156 1.56 7.29 6.50
CA ARG A 156 1.93 8.72 6.39
C ARG A 156 2.50 9.06 5.01
N LYS A 157 3.24 8.14 4.39
CA LYS A 157 3.79 8.34 3.03
C LYS A 157 2.73 8.29 1.94
N ASP A 158 1.68 7.50 2.14
CA ASP A 158 0.53 7.50 1.23
C ASP A 158 -0.26 8.81 1.37
N VAL A 159 -0.42 9.33 2.60
CA VAL A 159 -1.02 10.64 2.85
C VAL A 159 -0.26 11.76 2.15
N GLU A 160 1.07 11.75 2.15
CA GLU A 160 1.89 12.71 1.39
C GLU A 160 1.60 12.66 -0.12
N VAL A 161 1.37 11.46 -0.68
CA VAL A 161 0.95 11.32 -2.08
C VAL A 161 -0.42 11.94 -2.30
N CYS A 162 -1.40 11.67 -1.42
CA CYS A 162 -2.74 12.25 -1.50
C CYS A 162 -2.74 13.79 -1.36
N LEU A 163 -1.86 14.35 -0.52
CA LEU A 163 -1.70 15.80 -0.37
C LEU A 163 -1.20 16.47 -1.67
N GLY A 164 -0.44 15.73 -2.49
CA GLY A 164 0.01 16.17 -3.81
C GLY A 164 -0.99 15.94 -4.95
N PHE A 165 -2.21 15.46 -4.66
CA PHE A 165 -3.22 15.17 -5.67
C PHE A 165 -3.70 16.45 -6.37
N ASP A 166 -3.79 16.41 -7.69
CA ASP A 166 -4.32 17.50 -8.50
C ASP A 166 -5.86 17.49 -8.47
N ILE A 167 -6.45 18.26 -7.54
CA ILE A 167 -7.89 18.36 -7.39
C ILE A 167 -8.58 18.92 -8.64
N ASP A 168 -7.91 19.79 -9.40
CA ASP A 168 -8.51 20.44 -10.56
C ASP A 168 -8.71 19.46 -11.73
N SER A 169 -8.07 18.30 -11.70
CA SER A 169 -8.37 17.16 -12.59
C SER A 169 -9.82 16.64 -12.47
N LEU A 170 -10.55 17.04 -11.42
CA LEU A 170 -11.97 16.71 -11.18
C LEU A 170 -12.92 17.88 -11.45
N ALA A 171 -12.45 18.99 -12.05
CA ALA A 171 -13.26 20.20 -12.24
C ALA A 171 -14.53 19.99 -13.08
N ASP A 172 -14.54 19.01 -13.99
CA ASP A 172 -15.68 18.68 -14.85
C ASP A 172 -16.80 17.89 -14.12
N GLN A 173 -16.60 17.52 -12.85
CA GLN A 173 -17.61 16.80 -12.07
C GLN A 173 -18.72 17.76 -11.62
N ALA A 174 -19.99 17.36 -11.76
CA ALA A 174 -21.14 18.21 -11.40
C ALA A 174 -21.12 18.64 -9.92
N ASN A 175 -20.58 17.79 -9.05
CA ASN A 175 -20.43 17.93 -7.61
C ASN A 175 -19.04 18.44 -7.20
N PHE A 176 -18.27 19.05 -8.11
CA PHE A 176 -16.89 19.48 -7.87
C PHE A 176 -16.73 20.36 -6.62
N ALA A 177 -17.70 21.24 -6.33
CA ALA A 177 -17.67 22.08 -5.14
C ALA A 177 -17.58 21.26 -3.84
N SER A 178 -18.40 20.21 -3.70
CA SER A 178 -18.42 19.31 -2.54
C SER A 178 -17.16 18.44 -2.48
N ILE A 179 -16.72 17.91 -3.64
CA ILE A 179 -15.46 17.16 -3.75
C ILE A 179 -14.28 18.01 -3.26
N LYS A 180 -14.20 19.26 -3.72
CA LYS A 180 -13.15 20.20 -3.35
C LYS A 180 -13.21 20.55 -1.86
N ALA A 181 -14.40 20.74 -1.29
CA ALA A 181 -14.55 20.99 0.14
C ALA A 181 -13.99 19.84 0.99
N LEU A 182 -14.29 18.58 0.63
CA LEU A 182 -13.75 17.40 1.29
C LEU A 182 -12.22 17.32 1.16
N PHE A 183 -11.68 17.60 -0.04
CA PHE A 183 -10.24 17.65 -0.27
C PHE A 183 -9.54 18.71 0.58
N GLU A 184 -10.09 19.91 0.68
CA GLU A 184 -9.53 20.97 1.53
C GLU A 184 -9.59 20.59 3.02
N LYS A 185 -10.62 19.84 3.45
CA LYS A 185 -10.65 19.28 4.80
C LYS A 185 -9.59 18.23 5.04
N PHE A 186 -9.37 17.34 4.08
CA PHE A 186 -8.25 16.41 4.13
C PHE A 186 -6.92 17.15 4.25
N ARG A 187 -6.68 18.18 3.42
CA ARG A 187 -5.46 18.99 3.52
C ARG A 187 -5.34 19.65 4.88
N PHE A 188 -6.38 20.33 5.37
CA PHE A 188 -6.35 20.99 6.67
C PHE A 188 -5.95 20.03 7.80
N ASN A 189 -6.52 18.81 7.82
CA ASN A 189 -6.26 17.82 8.86
C ASN A 189 -4.82 17.27 8.82
N HIS A 190 -4.19 17.21 7.65
CA HIS A 190 -2.88 16.54 7.46
C HIS A 190 -1.71 17.48 7.13
N SER A 191 -1.95 18.77 6.89
CA SER A 191 -0.88 19.77 6.65
C SER A 191 -0.19 20.25 7.93
N GLN A 192 -0.72 19.95 9.11
CA GLN A 192 -0.30 20.51 10.41
C GLN A 192 0.74 19.65 11.16
N HIS A 193 1.37 18.66 10.51
CA HIS A 193 2.28 17.71 11.16
C HIS A 193 3.74 17.76 10.62
N GLU A 194 4.18 18.91 10.10
CA GLU A 194 5.57 19.13 9.64
C GLU A 194 6.54 19.69 10.69
N ASP A 195 6.16 19.80 11.97
CA ASP A 195 7.08 20.17 13.06
C ASP A 195 7.69 18.95 13.78
#